data_AF-A0AAE1DGZ4-F1
#
_entry.id   AF-A0AAE1DGZ4-F1
#
_cell.length_a   1.000
_cell.length_b   1.000
_cell.length_c   1.000
_cell.angle_alpha   90.00
_cell.angle_beta   90.00
_cell.angle_gamma   90.00
#
_symmetry.space_group_name_H-M   'P 1'
#
loop_
_entity.id
_entity.type
_entity.pdbx_description
1 polymer ?
#
loop_
_entity_poly.entity_id
_entity_poly.type
_entity_poly.pdbx_seq_one_letter_code
_entity_poly.pdbx_strand_id
1 'polypeptide(L)'
;SLSDQGKFEEAETYFKKANEVQPQNANNIVHRGLMLLQWQGNVEGTMNLLSQALKVDPTCQYAYEIKGTIEVQRGNLSEATKAFKQAIELSNSASEMAHLYSLMEAAQVQVKVAKDLNIPLPSAMA
;
A
#
# COMPACT_ATOMS: atom_id res chain seq x y z
N SER A 1 -3.73 -21.64 8.18
CA SER A 1 -4.21 -22.67 9.13
C SER A 1 -5.60 -22.29 9.63
N LEU A 2 -6.40 -23.19 10.23
CA LEU A 2 -7.68 -22.80 10.88
C LEU A 2 -7.49 -21.65 11.88
N SER A 3 -6.35 -21.62 12.56
CA SER A 3 -5.98 -20.55 13.50
C SER A 3 -5.82 -19.19 12.82
N ASP A 4 -5.29 -19.13 11.60
CA ASP A 4 -5.17 -17.87 10.84
C ASP A 4 -6.52 -17.40 10.32
N GLN A 5 -7.43 -18.34 10.00
CA GLN A 5 -8.79 -18.00 9.59
C GLN A 5 -9.60 -17.40 10.74
N GLY A 6 -9.53 -17.99 11.93
CA GLY A 6 -10.18 -17.44 13.12
C GLY A 6 -9.67 -16.05 13.49
N LYS A 7 -8.35 -15.80 13.39
CA LYS A 7 -7.76 -14.47 13.64
C LYS A 7 -8.25 -13.42 12.66
N PHE A 8 -8.46 -13.80 11.40
CA PHE A 8 -8.98 -12.86 10.42
C PHE A 8 -10.44 -12.52 10.67
N GLU A 9 -11.29 -13.50 10.95
CA GLU A 9 -12.70 -13.25 11.27
C GLU A 9 -12.85 -12.33 12.49
N GLU A 10 -11.98 -12.51 13.48
CA GLU A 10 -11.88 -11.62 14.64
C GLU A 10 -11.45 -10.21 14.22
N ALA A 11 -10.41 -10.07 13.39
CA ALA A 11 -9.92 -8.78 12.88
C ALA A 11 -10.99 -8.04 12.06
N GLU A 12 -11.74 -8.72 11.19
CA GLU A 12 -12.85 -8.13 10.44
C GLU A 12 -13.98 -7.66 11.38
N THR A 13 -14.21 -8.38 12.49
CA THR A 13 -15.14 -7.96 13.54
C THR A 13 -14.65 -6.70 14.26
N TYR A 14 -13.34 -6.59 14.54
CA TYR A 14 -12.76 -5.37 15.10
C TYR A 14 -12.88 -4.19 14.14
N PHE A 15 -12.66 -4.38 12.83
CA PHE A 15 -12.82 -3.30 11.85
C PHE A 15 -14.28 -2.84 11.74
N LYS A 16 -15.26 -3.75 11.83
CA LYS A 16 -16.68 -3.38 11.89
C LYS A 16 -16.98 -2.49 13.10
N LYS A 17 -16.52 -2.88 14.30
CA LYS A 17 -16.68 -2.07 15.52
C LYS A 17 -15.94 -0.73 15.41
N ALA A 18 -14.72 -0.73 14.87
CA ALA A 18 -13.95 0.51 14.68
C ALA A 18 -14.70 1.49 13.76
N ASN A 19 -15.36 0.99 12.71
CA ASN A 19 -16.20 1.80 11.83
C ASN A 19 -17.50 2.31 12.49
N GLU A 20 -18.04 1.60 13.48
CA GLU A 20 -19.19 2.07 14.27
C GLU A 20 -18.79 3.25 15.19
N VAL A 21 -17.59 3.23 15.75
CA VAL A 21 -17.09 4.26 16.68
C VAL A 21 -16.55 5.48 15.93
N GLN A 22 -15.76 5.26 14.88
CA GLN A 22 -15.23 6.30 14.02
C GLN A 22 -15.53 5.95 12.56
N PRO A 23 -16.73 6.33 12.08
CA PRO A 23 -17.06 6.20 10.68
C PRO A 23 -16.01 6.94 9.85
N GLN A 24 -15.52 6.31 8.79
CA GLN A 24 -14.65 6.94 7.81
C GLN A 24 -13.30 7.43 8.40
N ASN A 25 -12.63 6.59 9.20
CA ASN A 25 -11.22 6.80 9.52
C ASN A 25 -10.33 6.16 8.44
N ALA A 26 -9.58 6.98 7.69
CA ALA A 26 -8.75 6.51 6.58
C ALA A 26 -7.69 5.48 7.02
N ASN A 27 -7.04 5.66 8.18
CA ASN A 27 -6.05 4.73 8.69
C ASN A 27 -6.66 3.36 8.99
N ASN A 28 -7.88 3.32 9.55
CA ASN A 28 -8.59 2.05 9.79
C ASN A 28 -8.90 1.32 8.48
N ILE A 29 -9.29 2.06 7.42
CA ILE A 29 -9.53 1.51 6.09
C ILE A 29 -8.23 0.94 5.49
N VAL A 30 -7.09 1.65 5.63
CA VAL A 30 -5.77 1.17 5.18
C VAL A 30 -5.37 -0.11 5.91
N HIS A 31 -5.50 -0.15 7.24
CA HIS A 31 -5.16 -1.34 8.04
C HIS A 31 -6.01 -2.55 7.66
N ARG A 32 -7.30 -2.36 7.36
CA ARG A 32 -8.15 -3.44 6.83
C ARG A 32 -7.66 -3.93 5.48
N GLY A 33 -7.24 -3.01 4.60
CA GLY A 33 -6.64 -3.35 3.32
C GLY A 33 -5.35 -4.17 3.46
N LEU A 34 -4.48 -3.80 4.39
CA LEU A 34 -3.26 -4.56 4.69
C LEU A 34 -3.55 -5.96 5.20
N MET A 35 -4.55 -6.11 6.07
CA MET A 35 -4.99 -7.43 6.55
C MET A 35 -5.47 -8.32 5.40
N LEU A 36 -6.27 -7.78 4.46
CA LEU A 36 -6.68 -8.53 3.26
C LEU A 36 -5.51 -8.96 2.39
N LEU A 37 -4.53 -8.07 2.22
CA LEU A 37 -3.31 -8.37 1.47
C LEU A 37 -2.52 -9.50 2.13
N GLN A 38 -2.29 -9.41 3.45
CA GLN A 38 -1.49 -10.37 4.19
C GLN A 38 -2.14 -11.76 4.30
N TRP A 39 -3.47 -11.81 4.47
CA TRP A 39 -4.15 -13.08 4.68
C TRP A 39 -4.51 -13.81 3.39
N GLN A 40 -5.03 -13.08 2.41
CA GLN A 40 -5.58 -13.67 1.18
C GLN A 40 -4.71 -13.39 -0.05
N GLY A 41 -3.69 -12.54 0.06
CA GLY A 41 -3.02 -11.99 -1.12
C GLY A 41 -3.97 -11.17 -1.98
N ASN A 42 -5.07 -10.65 -1.41
CA ASN A 42 -6.13 -9.99 -2.18
C ASN A 42 -5.73 -8.55 -2.54
N VAL A 43 -4.83 -8.44 -3.51
CA VAL A 43 -4.27 -7.18 -4.01
C VAL A 43 -5.37 -6.23 -4.48
N GLU A 44 -6.35 -6.73 -5.25
CA GLU A 44 -7.43 -5.89 -5.79
C GLU A 44 -8.32 -5.33 -4.68
N GLY A 45 -8.71 -6.18 -3.72
CA GLY A 45 -9.46 -5.77 -2.53
C GLY A 45 -8.72 -4.71 -1.72
N THR A 46 -7.40 -4.88 -1.53
CA THR A 46 -6.57 -3.88 -0.87
C THR A 46 -6.52 -2.57 -1.65
N MET A 47 -6.30 -2.58 -2.96
CA MET A 47 -6.27 -1.36 -3.79
C MET A 47 -7.60 -0.60 -3.78
N ASN A 48 -8.72 -1.32 -3.73
CA ASN A 48 -10.05 -0.72 -3.56
C ASN A 48 -10.20 -0.03 -2.19
N LEU A 49 -9.68 -0.63 -1.12
CA LEU A 49 -9.70 -0.02 0.21
C LEU A 49 -8.77 1.18 0.31
N LEU A 50 -7.56 1.12 -0.26
CA LEU A 50 -6.66 2.28 -0.32
C LEU A 50 -7.30 3.45 -1.08
N SER A 51 -7.99 3.16 -2.18
CA SER A 51 -8.73 4.18 -2.93
C SER A 51 -9.89 4.78 -2.13
N GLN A 52 -10.56 3.97 -1.30
CA GLN A 52 -11.58 4.47 -0.37
C GLN A 52 -10.97 5.33 0.75
N ALA A 53 -9.85 4.90 1.33
CA ALA A 53 -9.12 5.66 2.33
C ALA A 53 -8.71 7.04 1.80
N LEU A 54 -8.21 7.11 0.57
CA LEU A 54 -7.82 8.38 -0.07
C LEU A 54 -9.02 9.26 -0.47
N LYS A 55 -10.21 8.70 -0.65
CA LYS A 55 -11.44 9.50 -0.82
C LYS A 55 -11.90 10.13 0.50
N VAL A 56 -11.69 9.41 1.59
CA VAL A 56 -12.02 9.86 2.96
C VAL A 56 -11.02 10.91 3.43
N ASP A 57 -9.72 10.63 3.24
CA ASP A 57 -8.63 11.53 3.57
C ASP A 57 -7.57 11.51 2.45
N PRO A 58 -7.58 12.53 1.57
CA PRO A 58 -6.59 12.67 0.50
C PRO A 58 -5.15 12.87 0.99
N THR A 59 -4.96 13.19 2.27
CA THR A 59 -3.67 13.45 2.91
C THR A 59 -3.12 12.27 3.71
N CYS A 60 -3.79 11.10 3.65
CA CYS A 60 -3.33 9.89 4.30
C CYS A 60 -2.03 9.36 3.65
N GLN A 61 -0.88 9.81 4.18
CA GLN A 61 0.46 9.41 3.74
C GLN A 61 0.60 7.88 3.66
N TYR A 62 0.10 7.18 4.68
CA TYR A 62 0.22 5.74 4.78
C TYR A 62 -0.49 5.00 3.63
N ALA A 63 -1.63 5.51 3.14
CA ALA A 63 -2.32 4.94 1.99
C ALA A 63 -1.46 5.01 0.71
N TYR A 64 -0.72 6.10 0.51
CA TYR A 64 0.20 6.24 -0.63
C TYR A 64 1.43 5.34 -0.51
N GLU A 65 1.99 5.19 0.70
CA GLU A 65 3.11 4.26 0.93
C GLU A 65 2.74 2.81 0.63
N ILE A 66 1.58 2.35 1.13
CA ILE A 66 1.12 0.99 0.87
C ILE A 66 0.81 0.80 -0.61
N LYS A 67 0.17 1.79 -1.27
CA LYS A 67 -0.06 1.76 -2.71
C LYS A 67 1.26 1.61 -3.48
N GLY A 68 2.28 2.40 -3.13
CA GLY A 68 3.60 2.31 -3.75
C GLY A 68 4.22 0.93 -3.58
N THR A 69 4.15 0.37 -2.37
CA THR A 69 4.67 -0.96 -2.06
C THR A 69 3.98 -2.06 -2.87
N ILE A 70 2.65 -2.00 -3.00
CA ILE A 70 1.88 -2.95 -3.82
C ILE A 70 2.27 -2.83 -5.29
N GLU A 71 2.42 -1.61 -5.82
CA GLU A 71 2.81 -1.42 -7.21
C GLU A 71 4.26 -1.88 -7.49
N VAL A 72 5.17 -1.82 -6.51
CA VAL A 72 6.48 -2.50 -6.61
C VAL A 72 6.32 -4.01 -6.75
N GLN A 73 5.48 -4.64 -5.92
CA GLN A 73 5.24 -6.08 -5.98
C GLN A 73 4.58 -6.52 -7.29
N ARG A 74 3.75 -5.65 -7.87
CA ARG A 74 3.15 -5.82 -9.20
C ARG A 74 4.12 -5.45 -10.33
N GLY A 75 5.32 -4.95 -10.03
CA GLY A 75 6.30 -4.48 -11.02
C GLY A 75 5.87 -3.24 -11.81
N ASN A 76 4.80 -2.57 -11.40
CA ASN A 76 4.36 -1.29 -11.93
C ASN A 76 5.19 -0.15 -11.32
N LEU A 77 6.50 -0.19 -11.54
CA LEU A 77 7.46 0.68 -10.84
C LEU A 77 7.22 2.17 -11.07
N SER A 78 6.66 2.57 -12.23
CA SER A 78 6.30 3.96 -12.48
C SER A 78 5.19 4.46 -11.55
N GLU A 79 4.15 3.63 -11.32
CA GLU A 79 3.06 3.95 -10.39
C GLU A 79 3.55 3.91 -8.94
N ALA A 80 4.48 3.01 -8.62
CA ALA A 80 5.13 2.98 -7.32
C ALA A 80 5.87 4.29 -7.02
N THR A 81 6.70 4.77 -7.95
CA THR A 81 7.41 6.05 -7.80
C THR A 81 6.45 7.23 -7.60
N LYS A 82 5.34 7.28 -8.35
CA LYS A 82 4.32 8.33 -8.17
C LYS A 82 3.70 8.30 -6.77
N ALA A 83 3.34 7.10 -6.29
CA ALA A 83 2.75 6.93 -4.98
C ALA A 83 3.74 7.31 -3.86
N PHE A 84 5.00 6.86 -3.93
CA PHE A 84 6.01 7.26 -2.95
C PHE A 84 6.28 8.76 -2.95
N LYS A 85 6.27 9.41 -4.12
CA LYS A 85 6.40 10.87 -4.19
C LYS A 85 5.26 11.59 -3.43
N GLN A 86 4.01 11.13 -3.60
CA GLN A 86 2.89 11.67 -2.84
C GLN A 86 3.04 11.42 -1.34
N ALA A 87 3.50 10.23 -0.93
CA ALA A 87 3.78 9.93 0.47
C ALA A 87 4.87 10.83 1.07
N ILE A 88 5.93 11.14 0.31
CA ILE A 88 7.02 12.04 0.73
C ILE A 88 6.48 13.46 0.97
N GLU A 89 5.64 13.97 0.06
CA GLU A 89 5.01 15.30 0.17
C GLU A 89 4.12 15.43 1.43
N LEU A 90 3.60 14.31 1.94
CA LEU A 90 2.71 14.23 3.10
C LEU A 90 3.42 13.78 4.39
N SER A 91 4.73 13.51 4.34
CA SER A 91 5.50 13.06 5.51
C SER A 91 5.68 14.17 6.54
N ASN A 92 5.59 13.83 7.83
CA ASN A 92 5.67 14.81 8.93
C ASN A 92 6.99 14.71 9.72
N SER A 93 7.87 13.78 9.34
CA SER A 93 9.17 13.60 9.98
C SER A 93 10.28 13.29 8.97
N ALA A 94 11.51 13.67 9.33
CA ALA A 94 12.69 13.33 8.54
C ALA A 94 12.90 11.81 8.42
N SER A 95 12.50 11.03 9.43
CA SER A 95 12.61 9.57 9.44
C SER A 95 11.69 8.92 8.41
N GLU A 96 10.40 9.30 8.40
CA GLU A 96 9.43 8.84 7.39
C GLU A 96 9.88 9.25 5.99
N MET A 97 10.30 10.50 5.82
CA MET A 97 10.78 11.02 4.55
C MET A 97 11.96 10.21 4.02
N ALA A 98 12.97 9.95 4.86
CA ALA A 98 14.15 9.16 4.47
C ALA A 98 13.78 7.72 4.08
N HIS A 99 12.88 7.08 4.84
CA HIS A 99 12.34 5.75 4.51
C HIS A 99 11.66 5.74 3.14
N LEU A 100 10.78 6.71 2.87
CA LEU A 100 10.05 6.80 1.60
C LEU A 100 10.97 7.12 0.41
N TYR A 101 11.99 7.97 0.61
CA TYR A 101 13.03 8.20 -0.41
C TYR A 101 13.76 6.90 -0.75
N SER A 102 14.14 6.10 0.25
CA SER A 102 14.80 4.80 0.02
C SER A 102 13.94 3.87 -0.84
N LEU A 103 12.64 3.77 -0.54
CA LEU A 103 11.70 2.96 -1.33
C LEU A 103 11.57 3.49 -2.77
N MET A 104 11.48 4.80 -2.93
CA MET A 104 11.35 5.44 -4.24
C MET A 104 12.61 5.23 -5.10
N GLU A 105 13.80 5.46 -4.53
CA GLU A 105 15.08 5.26 -5.22
C GLU A 105 15.27 3.80 -5.61
N ALA A 106 14.91 2.84 -4.74
CA ALA A 106 14.96 1.43 -5.08
C ALA A 106 14.09 1.10 -6.31
N ALA A 107 12.86 1.63 -6.37
CA ALA A 107 11.99 1.47 -7.54
C ALA A 107 12.58 2.10 -8.81
N GLN A 108 13.16 3.30 -8.71
CA GLN A 108 13.78 3.99 -9.85
C GLN A 108 15.04 3.27 -10.36
N VAL A 109 15.88 2.77 -9.46
CA VAL A 109 17.08 1.99 -9.82
C VAL A 109 16.68 0.72 -10.55
N GLN A 110 15.63 0.02 -10.11
CA GLN A 110 15.12 -1.16 -10.83
C GLN A 110 14.68 -0.80 -12.26
N VAL A 111 13.95 0.30 -12.46
CA VAL A 111 13.58 0.80 -13.79
C VAL A 111 14.82 1.07 -14.65
N LYS A 112 15.81 1.76 -14.08
CA LYS A 112 17.04 2.11 -14.79
C LYS A 112 17.83 0.86 -15.19
N VAL A 113 18.05 -0.06 -14.26
CA VAL A 113 18.79 -1.31 -14.52
C VAL A 113 18.08 -2.16 -15.58
N ALA A 114 16.75 -2.30 -15.48
CA ALA A 114 15.98 -3.04 -16.48
C ALA A 114 16.14 -2.43 -17.88
N LYS A 115 16.08 -1.09 -17.99
CA LYS A 115 16.30 -0.37 -19.24
C LYS A 115 17.73 -0.56 -19.76
N ASP A 116 18.73 -0.37 -18.92
CA ASP A 116 20.14 -0.42 -19.31
C ASP A 116 20.58 -1.82 -19.74
N LEU A 117 20.02 -2.87 -19.12
CA LEU A 117 20.31 -4.27 -19.43
C LEU A 117 19.34 -4.88 -20.45
N ASN A 118 18.38 -4.10 -20.96
CA ASN A 118 17.31 -4.57 -21.85
C ASN A 118 16.54 -5.78 -21.27
N ILE A 119 16.36 -5.80 -19.95
CA ILE A 119 15.60 -6.81 -19.22
C ILE A 119 14.16 -6.32 -19.12
N PRO A 120 13.16 -7.12 -19.48
CA PRO A 120 11.77 -6.74 -19.27
C PRO A 120 11.52 -6.51 -17.78
N LEU A 121 10.88 -5.39 -17.43
CA LEU A 121 10.41 -5.20 -16.07
C LEU A 121 9.44 -6.33 -15.72
N PRO A 122 9.41 -6.79 -14.45
CA PRO A 122 8.40 -7.72 -14.01
C PRO A 122 7.03 -7.09 -14.34
N SER A 123 6.25 -7.67 -15.25
CA SER A 123 4.87 -7.24 -15.41
C SER A 123 4.06 -7.91 -14.32
N ALA A 124 3.12 -7.19 -13.72
CA ALA A 124 2.06 -7.80 -12.92
C ALA A 124 1.50 -8.95 -13.78
N MET A 125 1.43 -10.14 -13.20
CA MET A 125 1.05 -11.38 -13.88
C MET A 125 -0.06 -11.14 -14.91
N ALA A 126 0.14 -11.67 -16.12
CA ALA A 126 -0.95 -11.97 -17.05
C ALA A 126 -1.92 -12.99 -16.45
#